data_AF-A0A226EJJ9-F1
#
_entry.id   AF-A0A226EJJ9-F1
#
_cell.length_a   1.000
_cell.length_b   1.000
_cell.length_c   1.000
_cell.angle_alpha   90.00
_cell.angle_beta   90.00
_cell.angle_gamma   90.00
#
_symmetry.space_group_name_H-M   'P 1'
#
loop_
_entity.id
_entity.type
_entity.pdbx_description
1 polymer ?
#
loop_
_entity_poly.entity_id
_entity_poly.type
_entity_poly.pdbx_seq_one_letter_code
_entity_poly.pdbx_strand_id
1 'polypeptide(L)'
;MPIWLNAEDVHGHGGEVTVQPPPFVGMAEHFIKAGEEQGFKRRDLNGRSGEGFSVMYNNIRNGRRLSSFNAFLQPIRDNPNLTIYKFSEVTKVLLRGERNEAFGVEYVRHGVRKRAFATKEVILSAGLVNSAKLLMLSGIGPKNHLDSLGIKTKCDLPAVGKNVQDHVSVFLGPFHVDKPVTMLFERDINSEAFTEFIDHGTGTLSSAGTMATALISSSYAKRSGEGNWPDLQLILLGTAVYSRFDVDFASAFHVREDILKKYLKISKGRDSFQIIVSGNRPVQRGEILLRSSDPKDEPLIDPKYLHNDQDLEVLLEGVKLALDLVENTTTFRAIGAQLTTAVFPGCEEMEFRSDDYWRCFIRQYTVSMHHLASSCSMGRHDSRDAVVDSKLRVIGAENLRVIDASVMPSVPNVNTNSPAMMIGQKGASEILKRWASNAENEVK
;
A
#
# COMPACT_ATOMS: atom_id res chain seq x y z
N MET A 1 -5.70 -25.70 12.52
CA MET A 1 -4.74 -24.83 13.25
C MET A 1 -5.46 -23.54 13.60
N PRO A 2 -5.19 -22.92 14.76
CA PRO A 2 -5.72 -21.59 15.04
C PRO A 2 -5.28 -20.64 13.93
N ILE A 3 -6.19 -19.78 13.47
CA ILE A 3 -5.92 -18.82 12.38
C ILE A 3 -4.75 -17.91 12.78
N TRP A 4 -4.66 -17.54 14.05
CA TRP A 4 -3.62 -16.66 14.59
C TRP A 4 -2.68 -17.40 15.56
N LEU A 5 -1.38 -17.09 15.49
CA LEU A 5 -0.39 -17.56 16.47
C LEU A 5 -0.57 -16.76 17.76
N ASN A 6 -0.84 -17.43 18.88
CA ASN A 6 -1.13 -16.79 20.18
C ASN A 6 -2.17 -15.67 20.05
N ALA A 7 -3.43 -16.03 19.77
CA ALA A 7 -4.55 -15.11 19.70
C ALA A 7 -4.74 -14.35 21.03
N GLU A 8 -3.98 -13.28 21.22
CA GLU A 8 -4.40 -12.19 22.08
C GLU A 8 -5.74 -11.65 21.53
N ASP A 9 -6.59 -11.11 22.41
CA ASP A 9 -7.95 -10.63 22.14
C ASP A 9 -8.00 -9.37 21.25
N VAL A 10 -7.29 -9.39 20.11
CA VAL A 10 -7.08 -8.27 19.17
C VAL A 10 -7.61 -8.57 17.77
N HIS A 11 -8.13 -9.78 17.53
CA HIS A 11 -8.71 -10.19 16.26
C HIS A 11 -10.23 -10.36 16.38
N GLY A 12 -10.96 -9.74 15.46
CA GLY A 12 -12.42 -9.87 15.39
C GLY A 12 -12.86 -11.19 14.77
N HIS A 13 -14.00 -11.71 15.23
CA HIS A 13 -14.70 -12.84 14.64
C HIS A 13 -16.08 -12.40 14.11
N GLY A 14 -16.55 -13.00 13.01
CA GLY A 14 -17.86 -12.72 12.43
C GLY A 14 -17.95 -11.52 11.47
N GLY A 15 -16.83 -10.81 11.22
CA GLY A 15 -16.78 -9.74 10.24
C GLY A 15 -16.82 -10.22 8.78
N GLU A 16 -17.04 -9.29 7.85
CA GLU A 16 -17.25 -9.56 6.42
C GLU A 16 -15.96 -9.98 5.69
N VAL A 17 -14.81 -9.54 6.20
CA VAL A 17 -13.48 -9.80 5.61
C VAL A 17 -12.80 -10.95 6.35
N THR A 18 -12.65 -12.08 5.66
CA THR A 18 -11.86 -13.20 6.15
C THR A 18 -10.38 -12.92 5.95
N VAL A 19 -9.59 -13.06 7.01
CA VAL A 19 -8.12 -12.94 6.99
C VAL A 19 -7.52 -14.25 7.47
N GLN A 20 -6.61 -14.82 6.68
CA GLN A 20 -5.94 -16.08 6.99
C GLN A 20 -4.66 -16.22 6.15
N PRO A 21 -3.70 -17.09 6.55
CA PRO A 21 -2.61 -17.45 5.67
C PRO A 21 -3.14 -18.19 4.41
N PRO A 22 -2.49 -18.05 3.25
CA PRO A 22 -2.82 -18.84 2.07
C PRO A 22 -2.58 -20.33 2.33
N PRO A 23 -3.35 -21.24 1.70
CA PRO A 23 -3.08 -22.69 1.78
C PRO A 23 -1.64 -23.05 1.36
N PHE A 24 -1.11 -22.39 0.34
CA PHE A 24 0.29 -22.51 -0.06
C PHE A 24 1.15 -21.38 0.52
N VAL A 25 2.03 -21.72 1.47
CA VAL A 25 2.96 -20.78 2.14
C VAL A 25 4.42 -20.92 1.67
N GLY A 26 4.71 -21.87 0.78
CA GLY A 26 6.02 -22.11 0.18
C GLY A 26 7.18 -22.04 1.19
N MET A 27 8.17 -21.20 0.91
CA MET A 27 9.39 -21.07 1.73
C MET A 27 9.24 -20.18 2.98
N ALA A 28 8.02 -19.82 3.40
CA ALA A 28 7.77 -18.99 4.59
C ALA A 28 8.48 -19.50 5.84
N GLU A 29 8.44 -20.82 6.09
CA GLU A 29 9.07 -21.42 7.27
C GLU A 29 10.61 -21.33 7.25
N HIS A 30 11.24 -21.28 6.07
CA HIS A 30 12.70 -21.06 5.98
C HIS A 30 13.04 -19.65 6.48
N PHE A 31 12.27 -18.66 6.04
CA PHE A 31 12.48 -17.26 6.43
C PHE A 31 12.20 -17.02 7.92
N ILE A 32 11.15 -17.64 8.48
CA ILE A 32 10.84 -17.53 9.91
C ILE A 32 11.94 -18.18 10.76
N LYS A 33 12.38 -19.40 10.43
CA LYS A 33 13.46 -20.10 11.16
C LYS A 33 14.79 -19.36 11.08
N ALA A 34 15.12 -18.78 9.93
CA ALA A 34 16.29 -17.92 9.79
C ALA A 34 16.22 -16.72 10.76
N GLY A 35 15.05 -16.10 10.91
CA GLY A 35 14.85 -15.04 11.89
C GLY A 35 15.00 -15.51 13.34
N GLU A 36 14.50 -16.72 13.65
CA GLU A 36 14.64 -17.34 14.97
C GLU A 36 16.11 -17.65 15.31
N GLU A 37 16.92 -18.11 14.34
CA GLU A 37 18.37 -18.31 14.50
C GLU A 37 19.10 -17.00 14.85
N GLN A 38 18.59 -15.85 14.40
CA GLN A 38 19.12 -14.53 14.73
C GLN A 38 18.52 -13.92 16.01
N GLY A 39 17.70 -14.70 16.74
CA GLY A 39 17.11 -14.28 18.02
C GLY A 39 15.80 -13.50 17.91
N PHE A 40 15.24 -13.33 16.71
CA PHE A 40 13.89 -12.78 16.55
C PHE A 40 12.84 -13.82 16.91
N LYS A 41 11.64 -13.37 17.28
CA LYS A 41 10.52 -14.26 17.60
C LYS A 41 9.60 -14.44 16.41
N ARG A 42 9.08 -15.65 16.24
CA ARG A 42 7.84 -15.85 15.48
C ARG A 42 6.69 -15.20 16.25
N ARG A 43 5.93 -14.31 15.60
CA ARG A 43 4.81 -13.61 16.22
C ARG A 43 3.70 -13.30 15.25
N ASP A 44 2.55 -12.93 15.77
CA ASP A 44 1.55 -12.23 14.99
C ASP A 44 1.94 -10.75 14.82
N LEU A 45 2.16 -10.35 13.57
CA LEU A 45 2.56 -8.98 13.21
C LEU A 45 1.37 -8.05 12.99
N ASN A 46 0.14 -8.59 12.97
CA ASN A 46 -1.10 -7.82 12.90
C ASN A 46 -1.71 -7.57 14.29
N GLY A 47 -1.14 -8.18 15.34
CA GLY A 47 -1.54 -7.99 16.73
C GLY A 47 -0.83 -6.80 17.37
N ARG A 48 -0.42 -6.94 18.65
CA ARG A 48 0.34 -5.88 19.33
C ARG A 48 1.69 -5.66 18.66
N SER A 49 2.04 -4.38 18.49
CA SER A 49 3.28 -3.94 17.84
C SER A 49 4.54 -4.61 18.40
N GLY A 50 5.48 -4.89 17.51
CA GLY A 50 6.87 -5.17 17.86
C GLY A 50 7.57 -6.03 16.81
N GLU A 51 8.85 -6.26 17.06
CA GLU A 51 9.73 -6.96 16.12
C GLU A 51 9.43 -8.46 16.08
N GLY A 52 9.58 -9.06 14.90
CA GLY A 52 9.46 -10.51 14.71
C GLY A 52 9.13 -10.92 13.28
N PHE A 53 8.94 -12.23 13.10
CA PHE A 53 8.73 -12.88 11.81
C PHE A 53 7.38 -13.61 11.79
N SER A 54 6.71 -13.64 10.64
CA SER A 54 5.45 -14.36 10.46
C SER A 54 5.21 -14.78 9.02
N VAL A 55 4.30 -15.72 8.83
CA VAL A 55 3.68 -15.97 7.53
C VAL A 55 2.86 -14.74 7.10
N MET A 56 2.75 -14.49 5.80
CA MET A 56 1.89 -13.41 5.31
C MET A 56 0.41 -13.79 5.43
N TYR A 57 -0.38 -12.91 6.03
CA TYR A 57 -1.84 -13.06 6.12
C TYR A 57 -2.51 -12.27 5.01
N ASN A 58 -3.49 -12.86 4.37
CA ASN A 58 -4.18 -12.25 3.24
C ASN A 58 -5.70 -12.19 3.49
N ASN A 59 -6.35 -11.23 2.85
CA ASN A 59 -7.79 -11.18 2.71
C ASN A 59 -8.26 -12.23 1.70
N ILE A 60 -8.45 -13.47 2.18
CA ILE A 60 -8.84 -14.61 1.36
C ILE A 60 -9.94 -15.44 2.02
N ARG A 61 -10.74 -16.09 1.18
CA ARG A 61 -11.76 -17.07 1.59
C ARG A 61 -11.70 -18.24 0.63
N ASN A 62 -11.56 -19.46 1.15
CA ASN A 62 -11.39 -20.68 0.35
C ASN A 62 -10.25 -20.54 -0.69
N GLY A 63 -9.10 -19.99 -0.24
CA GLY A 63 -7.93 -19.74 -1.09
C GLY A 63 -8.08 -18.66 -2.15
N ARG A 64 -9.25 -18.02 -2.27
CA ARG A 64 -9.52 -16.99 -3.27
C ARG A 64 -9.47 -15.61 -2.64
N ARG A 65 -9.00 -14.62 -3.43
CA ARG A 65 -9.00 -13.21 -3.05
C ARG A 65 -10.40 -12.74 -2.62
N LEU A 66 -10.49 -12.13 -1.45
CA LEU A 66 -11.67 -11.46 -0.94
C LEU A 66 -11.47 -9.95 -1.00
N SER A 67 -11.91 -9.31 -2.09
CA SER A 67 -11.85 -7.86 -2.25
C SER A 67 -12.89 -7.13 -1.38
N SER A 68 -12.70 -5.82 -1.18
CA SER A 68 -13.72 -4.96 -0.53
C SER A 68 -15.06 -5.00 -1.27
N PHE A 69 -15.04 -5.09 -2.61
CA PHE A 69 -16.24 -5.30 -3.41
C PHE A 69 -16.95 -6.60 -3.02
N ASN A 70 -16.25 -7.74 -3.02
CA ASN A 70 -16.84 -9.04 -2.71
C ASN A 70 -17.33 -9.11 -1.25
N ALA A 71 -16.62 -8.47 -0.32
CA ALA A 71 -16.95 -8.48 1.10
C ALA A 71 -18.16 -7.58 1.44
N PHE A 72 -18.18 -6.35 0.93
CA PHE A 72 -19.13 -5.33 1.39
C PHE A 72 -20.20 -4.93 0.37
N LEU A 73 -19.88 -4.94 -0.93
CA LEU A 73 -20.78 -4.40 -1.95
C LEU A 73 -21.56 -5.49 -2.69
N GLN A 74 -20.90 -6.58 -3.06
CA GLN A 74 -21.52 -7.70 -3.76
C GLN A 74 -22.73 -8.29 -3.02
N PRO A 75 -22.70 -8.51 -1.68
CA PRO A 75 -23.84 -9.10 -0.97
C PRO A 75 -25.09 -8.22 -0.94
N ILE A 76 -24.94 -6.90 -1.08
CA ILE A 76 -26.03 -5.93 -0.99
C ILE A 76 -26.34 -5.24 -2.33
N ARG A 77 -25.72 -5.70 -3.43
CA ARG A 77 -25.79 -5.04 -4.74
C ARG A 77 -27.21 -4.89 -5.28
N ASP A 78 -28.11 -5.77 -4.87
CA ASP A 78 -29.51 -5.83 -5.31
C ASP A 78 -30.45 -5.06 -4.36
N ASN A 79 -29.90 -4.34 -3.36
CA ASN A 79 -30.66 -3.48 -2.46
C ASN A 79 -31.25 -2.29 -3.26
N PRO A 80 -32.59 -2.06 -3.22
CA PRO A 80 -33.23 -1.01 -4.01
C PRO A 80 -32.78 0.41 -3.60
N ASN A 81 -32.19 0.58 -2.43
CA ASN A 81 -31.67 1.87 -1.95
C ASN A 81 -30.20 2.12 -2.36
N LEU A 82 -29.57 1.17 -3.06
CA LEU A 82 -28.19 1.28 -3.53
C LEU A 82 -28.17 1.33 -5.06
N THR A 83 -27.61 2.40 -5.62
CA THR A 83 -27.37 2.51 -7.07
C THR A 83 -25.88 2.58 -7.36
N ILE A 84 -25.38 1.67 -8.19
CA ILE A 84 -23.96 1.59 -8.57
C ILE A 84 -23.81 1.98 -10.04
N TYR A 85 -23.08 3.07 -10.29
CA TYR A 85 -22.74 3.51 -11.64
C TYR A 85 -21.27 3.18 -11.97
N LYS A 86 -21.06 2.20 -12.85
CA LYS A 86 -19.73 1.90 -13.42
C LYS A 86 -19.38 2.87 -14.55
N PHE A 87 -18.10 2.94 -14.90
CA PHE A 87 -17.58 3.75 -16.00
C PHE A 87 -17.99 5.23 -15.91
N SER A 88 -18.02 5.74 -14.67
CA SER A 88 -18.53 7.06 -14.32
C SER A 88 -17.45 7.80 -13.55
N GLU A 89 -16.63 8.57 -14.27
CA GLU A 89 -15.50 9.29 -13.69
C GLU A 89 -15.95 10.65 -13.19
N VAL A 90 -15.89 10.87 -11.88
CA VAL A 90 -16.21 12.18 -11.27
C VAL A 90 -15.15 13.18 -11.70
N THR A 91 -15.57 14.38 -12.10
CA THR A 91 -14.67 15.44 -12.55
C THR A 91 -14.70 16.65 -11.62
N LYS A 92 -15.77 16.82 -10.82
CA LYS A 92 -15.94 17.98 -9.94
C LYS A 92 -16.99 17.74 -8.86
N VAL A 93 -16.76 18.28 -7.66
CA VAL A 93 -17.78 18.43 -6.61
C VAL A 93 -18.52 19.75 -6.82
N LEU A 94 -19.85 19.69 -6.76
CA LEU A 94 -20.72 20.85 -6.88
C LEU A 94 -20.91 21.49 -5.50
N LEU A 95 -20.47 22.74 -5.36
CA LEU A 95 -20.51 23.51 -4.10
C LEU A 95 -21.33 24.80 -4.27
N ARG A 96 -22.16 25.15 -3.28
CA ARG A 96 -23.01 26.36 -3.26
C ARG A 96 -22.87 27.14 -1.95
N GLY A 97 -23.31 28.40 -1.98
CA GLY A 97 -23.34 29.29 -0.81
C GLY A 97 -21.95 29.71 -0.32
N GLU A 98 -21.93 30.55 0.71
CA GLU A 98 -20.69 31.08 1.31
C GLU A 98 -19.94 30.03 2.14
N ARG A 99 -20.64 29.00 2.62
CA ARG A 99 -20.07 27.91 3.42
C ARG A 99 -19.58 26.71 2.59
N ASN A 100 -19.54 26.85 1.26
CA ASN A 100 -19.13 25.79 0.34
C ASN A 100 -19.89 24.47 0.57
N GLU A 101 -21.22 24.54 0.67
CA GLU A 101 -22.05 23.35 0.87
C GLU A 101 -22.01 22.45 -0.37
N ALA A 102 -21.57 21.20 -0.20
CA ALA A 102 -21.59 20.20 -1.25
C ALA A 102 -23.01 19.65 -1.47
N PHE A 103 -23.49 19.73 -2.72
CA PHE A 103 -24.85 19.32 -3.09
C PHE A 103 -24.89 18.33 -4.26
N GLY A 104 -23.73 17.85 -4.72
CA GLY A 104 -23.65 16.86 -5.78
C GLY A 104 -22.28 16.76 -6.42
N VAL A 105 -22.22 15.98 -7.51
CA VAL A 105 -21.01 15.80 -8.33
C VAL A 105 -21.35 15.91 -9.81
N GLU A 106 -20.37 16.36 -10.58
CA GLU A 106 -20.35 16.23 -12.03
C GLU A 106 -19.42 15.08 -12.41
N TYR A 107 -19.84 14.28 -13.38
CA TYR A 107 -19.09 13.09 -13.82
C TYR A 107 -19.26 12.86 -15.33
N VAL A 108 -18.30 12.16 -15.93
CA VAL A 108 -18.35 11.73 -17.33
C VAL A 108 -18.64 10.23 -17.36
N ARG A 109 -19.66 9.84 -18.12
CA ARG A 109 -20.01 8.44 -18.36
C ARG A 109 -20.20 8.21 -19.84
N HIS A 110 -19.39 7.32 -20.41
CA HIS A 110 -19.36 7.02 -21.86
C HIS A 110 -19.22 8.31 -22.71
N GLY A 111 -18.31 9.20 -22.30
CA GLY A 111 -18.06 10.47 -22.99
C GLY A 111 -19.08 11.58 -22.74
N VAL A 112 -20.18 11.29 -22.03
CA VAL A 112 -21.26 12.27 -21.75
C VAL A 112 -21.12 12.81 -20.34
N ARG A 113 -21.10 14.15 -20.21
CA ARG A 113 -21.11 14.85 -18.92
C ARG A 113 -22.50 14.77 -18.29
N LYS A 114 -22.55 14.37 -17.02
CA LYS A 114 -23.77 14.17 -16.23
C LYS A 114 -23.58 14.75 -14.82
N ARG A 115 -24.69 14.89 -14.09
CA ARG A 115 -24.70 15.33 -12.69
C ARG A 115 -25.50 14.37 -11.84
N ALA A 116 -25.06 14.19 -10.61
CA ALA A 116 -25.80 13.51 -9.55
C ALA A 116 -25.88 14.44 -8.34
N PHE A 117 -27.08 14.64 -7.82
CA PHE A 117 -27.32 15.54 -6.69
C PHE A 117 -27.43 14.76 -5.38
N ALA A 118 -26.97 15.35 -4.29
CA ALA A 118 -27.01 14.79 -2.95
C ALA A 118 -27.86 15.70 -2.05
N THR A 119 -28.84 15.12 -1.36
CA THR A 119 -29.68 15.84 -0.38
C THR A 119 -29.04 15.90 1.01
N LYS A 120 -28.07 15.04 1.29
CA LYS A 120 -27.41 14.92 2.59
C LYS A 120 -25.93 15.28 2.54
N GLU A 121 -25.08 14.40 1.97
CA GLU A 121 -23.64 14.61 1.90
C GLU A 121 -23.04 14.03 0.61
N VAL A 122 -21.90 14.57 0.20
CA VAL A 122 -20.99 13.99 -0.80
C VAL A 122 -19.78 13.39 -0.09
N ILE A 123 -19.39 12.17 -0.47
CA ILE A 123 -18.26 11.45 0.12
C ILE A 123 -17.26 11.15 -0.99
N LEU A 124 -16.03 11.63 -0.85
CA LEU A 124 -14.92 11.28 -1.72
C LEU A 124 -14.22 10.04 -1.17
N SER A 125 -14.22 8.97 -1.96
CA SER A 125 -13.45 7.75 -1.71
C SER A 125 -12.67 7.37 -2.97
N ALA A 126 -12.06 8.37 -3.61
CA ALA A 126 -11.38 8.24 -4.88
C ALA A 126 -9.91 7.78 -4.74
N GLY A 127 -9.49 7.48 -3.50
CA GLY A 127 -8.13 7.10 -3.17
C GLY A 127 -7.21 8.31 -3.03
N LEU A 128 -5.95 8.06 -2.66
CA LEU A 128 -4.93 9.09 -2.42
C LEU A 128 -4.95 10.18 -3.50
N VAL A 129 -4.76 9.77 -4.75
CA VAL A 129 -4.48 10.72 -5.84
C VAL A 129 -5.73 11.52 -6.18
N ASN A 130 -6.82 10.81 -6.44
CA ASN A 130 -8.00 11.44 -7.03
C ASN A 130 -8.83 12.22 -6.02
N SER A 131 -8.80 11.90 -4.72
CA SER A 131 -9.51 12.70 -3.72
C SER A 131 -8.90 14.11 -3.61
N ALA A 132 -7.57 14.23 -3.55
CA ALA A 132 -6.89 15.54 -3.58
C ALA A 132 -7.11 16.28 -4.91
N LYS A 133 -6.99 15.56 -6.04
CA LYS A 133 -7.28 16.11 -7.39
C LYS A 133 -8.69 16.69 -7.47
N LEU A 134 -9.70 15.95 -7.00
CA LEU A 134 -11.11 16.37 -7.03
C LEU A 134 -11.38 17.58 -6.13
N LEU A 135 -10.78 17.65 -4.94
CA LEU A 135 -10.87 18.84 -4.09
C LEU A 135 -10.33 20.06 -4.83
N MET A 136 -9.12 19.97 -5.39
CA MET A 136 -8.50 21.07 -6.12
C MET A 136 -9.33 21.52 -7.33
N LEU A 137 -9.80 20.58 -8.17
CA LEU A 137 -10.67 20.88 -9.32
C LEU A 137 -12.02 21.51 -8.92
N SER A 138 -12.45 21.28 -7.67
CA SER A 138 -13.66 21.84 -7.10
C SER A 138 -13.46 23.24 -6.49
N GLY A 139 -12.22 23.73 -6.44
CA GLY A 139 -11.84 25.01 -5.85
C GLY A 139 -11.47 24.92 -4.36
N ILE A 140 -11.18 23.74 -3.83
CA ILE A 140 -10.72 23.51 -2.45
C ILE A 140 -9.26 23.05 -2.50
N GLY A 141 -8.33 23.90 -2.10
CA GLY A 141 -6.90 23.58 -2.19
C GLY A 141 -6.00 24.81 -2.10
N PRO A 142 -4.70 24.70 -2.44
CA PRO A 142 -3.75 25.80 -2.30
C PRO A 142 -4.10 26.96 -3.25
N LYS A 143 -4.53 28.10 -2.71
CA LYS A 143 -5.04 29.24 -3.49
C LYS A 143 -4.13 29.66 -4.65
N ASN A 144 -2.83 29.83 -4.40
CA ASN A 144 -1.89 30.27 -5.43
C ASN A 144 -1.77 29.26 -6.59
N HIS A 145 -1.88 27.96 -6.30
CA HIS A 145 -1.85 26.90 -7.33
C HIS A 145 -3.16 26.84 -8.11
N LEU A 146 -4.30 27.02 -7.44
CA LEU A 146 -5.60 27.06 -8.11
C LEU A 146 -5.72 28.28 -9.02
N ASP A 147 -5.33 29.45 -8.52
CA ASP A 147 -5.38 30.71 -9.25
C ASP A 147 -4.46 30.68 -10.49
N SER A 148 -3.28 30.04 -10.42
CA SER A 148 -2.37 29.90 -11.57
C SER A 148 -2.93 29.02 -12.71
N LEU A 149 -3.88 28.14 -12.40
CA LEU A 149 -4.57 27.28 -13.36
C LEU A 149 -5.95 27.83 -13.77
N GLY A 150 -6.29 29.04 -13.34
CA GLY A 150 -7.59 29.68 -13.63
C GLY A 150 -8.77 29.04 -12.90
N ILE A 151 -8.52 28.29 -11.81
CA ILE A 151 -9.56 27.69 -10.98
C ILE A 151 -9.94 28.69 -9.88
N LYS A 152 -11.20 29.10 -9.83
CA LYS A 152 -11.71 29.97 -8.76
C LYS A 152 -11.58 29.26 -7.41
N THR A 153 -10.67 29.76 -6.58
CA THR A 153 -10.54 29.32 -5.18
C THR A 153 -11.82 29.62 -4.39
N LYS A 154 -12.41 28.57 -3.81
CA LYS A 154 -13.60 28.62 -2.92
C LYS A 154 -13.22 28.41 -1.46
N CYS A 155 -12.22 27.59 -1.20
CA CYS A 155 -11.64 27.37 0.12
C CYS A 155 -10.12 27.24 -0.06
N ASP A 156 -9.37 28.17 0.53
CA ASP A 156 -7.90 28.08 0.55
C ASP A 156 -7.48 27.07 1.61
N LEU A 157 -7.08 25.89 1.15
CA LEU A 157 -6.71 24.75 1.98
C LEU A 157 -5.35 24.22 1.50
N PRO A 158 -4.23 24.86 1.89
CA PRO A 158 -2.90 24.59 1.32
C PRO A 158 -2.38 23.17 1.60
N ALA A 159 -2.97 22.46 2.56
CA ALA A 159 -2.63 21.07 2.87
C ALA A 159 -3.13 20.06 1.81
N VAL A 160 -4.10 20.43 0.96
CA VAL A 160 -4.62 19.51 -0.08
C VAL A 160 -3.49 19.16 -1.05
N GLY A 161 -3.27 17.86 -1.22
CA GLY A 161 -2.20 17.32 -2.05
C GLY A 161 -0.82 17.31 -1.39
N LYS A 162 -0.65 17.81 -0.16
CA LYS A 162 0.63 17.77 0.56
C LYS A 162 0.76 16.51 1.42
N ASN A 163 1.89 16.38 2.11
CA ASN A 163 2.16 15.32 3.09
C ASN A 163 2.13 13.90 2.52
N VAL A 164 2.27 13.73 1.20
CA VAL A 164 2.21 12.41 0.55
C VAL A 164 3.32 11.53 1.11
N GLN A 165 2.94 10.34 1.57
CA GLN A 165 3.83 9.37 2.18
C GLN A 165 3.58 8.01 1.55
N ASP A 166 4.60 7.18 1.47
CA ASP A 166 4.51 5.84 0.89
C ASP A 166 5.61 4.95 1.48
N HIS A 167 5.42 3.64 1.40
CA HIS A 167 6.47 2.70 1.73
C HIS A 167 7.38 2.53 0.52
N VAL A 168 8.60 3.07 0.65
CA VAL A 168 9.64 2.95 -0.36
C VAL A 168 10.39 1.65 -0.14
N SER A 169 10.63 0.91 -1.22
CA SER A 169 11.20 -0.42 -1.14
C SER A 169 12.25 -0.69 -2.21
N VAL A 170 13.05 -1.73 -1.96
CA VAL A 170 13.97 -2.33 -2.93
C VAL A 170 13.82 -3.84 -2.91
N PHE A 171 13.97 -4.46 -4.07
CA PHE A 171 13.90 -5.92 -4.20
C PHE A 171 15.32 -6.49 -4.18
N LEU A 172 15.77 -6.92 -3.00
CA LEU A 172 17.09 -7.49 -2.82
C LEU A 172 17.12 -8.94 -3.33
N GLY A 173 18.12 -9.25 -4.14
CA GLY A 173 18.28 -10.55 -4.81
C GLY A 173 18.32 -10.36 -6.33
N PRO A 174 18.14 -11.43 -7.13
CA PRO A 174 17.71 -12.75 -6.69
C PRO A 174 18.78 -13.49 -5.87
N PHE A 175 18.33 -14.26 -4.88
CA PHE A 175 19.12 -15.28 -4.21
C PHE A 175 18.84 -16.61 -4.89
N HIS A 176 19.83 -17.21 -5.55
CA HIS A 176 19.73 -18.55 -6.14
C HIS A 176 19.72 -19.60 -5.04
N VAL A 177 19.00 -20.71 -5.26
CA VAL A 177 18.98 -21.86 -4.34
C VAL A 177 19.16 -23.16 -5.15
N ASP A 178 19.72 -24.18 -4.51
CA ASP A 178 20.02 -25.47 -5.15
C ASP A 178 18.86 -26.48 -5.05
N LYS A 179 17.80 -26.11 -4.33
CA LYS A 179 16.62 -26.94 -4.09
C LYS A 179 15.37 -26.31 -4.68
N PRO A 180 14.42 -27.12 -5.17
CA PRO A 180 13.17 -26.64 -5.76
C PRO A 180 12.15 -26.20 -4.69
N VAL A 181 12.52 -25.22 -3.86
CA VAL A 181 11.70 -24.73 -2.72
C VAL A 181 10.99 -23.41 -3.01
N THR A 182 11.29 -22.79 -4.14
CA THR A 182 10.70 -21.51 -4.58
C THR A 182 9.57 -21.77 -5.57
N MET A 183 8.66 -20.83 -5.79
CA MET A 183 7.62 -20.96 -6.81
C MET A 183 8.18 -20.55 -8.18
N LEU A 184 8.35 -21.50 -9.10
CA LEU A 184 8.81 -21.25 -10.47
C LEU A 184 7.66 -21.52 -11.44
N PHE A 185 7.22 -20.50 -12.19
CA PHE A 185 5.98 -20.58 -12.97
C PHE A 185 5.97 -21.72 -13.99
N GLU A 186 7.08 -21.90 -14.73
CA GLU A 186 7.21 -22.95 -15.74
C GLU A 186 7.11 -24.37 -15.16
N ARG A 187 7.43 -24.54 -13.86
CA ARG A 187 7.35 -25.83 -13.16
C ARG A 187 6.01 -26.01 -12.45
N ASP A 188 5.57 -24.97 -11.76
CA ASP A 188 4.54 -25.06 -10.71
C ASP A 188 3.15 -24.58 -11.15
N ILE A 189 3.04 -23.85 -12.27
CA ILE A 189 1.77 -23.37 -12.81
C ILE A 189 1.40 -24.23 -14.03
N ASN A 190 0.82 -25.38 -13.73
CA ASN A 190 0.43 -26.40 -14.69
C ASN A 190 -1.05 -26.80 -14.51
N SER A 191 -1.58 -27.67 -15.37
CA SER A 191 -3.00 -28.07 -15.35
C SER A 191 -3.45 -28.69 -14.01
N GLU A 192 -2.58 -29.38 -13.30
CA GLU A 192 -2.88 -29.95 -11.98
C GLU A 192 -3.05 -28.83 -10.95
N ALA A 193 -2.14 -27.84 -10.92
CA ALA A 193 -2.27 -26.68 -10.05
C ALA A 193 -3.57 -25.88 -10.31
N PHE A 194 -3.97 -25.74 -11.58
CA PHE A 194 -5.27 -25.14 -11.93
C PHE A 194 -6.46 -25.94 -11.40
N THR A 195 -6.43 -27.26 -11.57
CA THR A 195 -7.50 -28.15 -11.10
C THR A 195 -7.61 -28.10 -9.58
N GLU A 196 -6.48 -28.24 -8.88
CA GLU A 196 -6.40 -28.13 -7.42
C GLU A 196 -6.98 -26.80 -6.91
N PHE A 197 -6.62 -25.67 -7.54
CA PHE A 197 -7.11 -24.36 -7.15
C PHE A 197 -8.61 -24.15 -7.45
N ILE A 198 -9.10 -24.68 -8.57
CA ILE A 198 -10.53 -24.56 -8.92
C ILE A 198 -11.38 -25.39 -7.97
N ASP A 199 -11.00 -26.64 -7.73
CA ASP A 199 -11.81 -27.61 -6.99
C ASP A 199 -11.71 -27.42 -5.47
N HIS A 200 -10.53 -27.04 -4.98
CA HIS A 200 -10.25 -27.00 -3.53
C HIS A 200 -9.82 -25.62 -3.03
N GLY A 201 -9.43 -24.71 -3.93
CA GLY A 201 -8.85 -23.43 -3.53
C GLY A 201 -7.48 -23.60 -2.88
N THR A 202 -6.78 -24.70 -3.10
CA THR A 202 -5.43 -24.94 -2.57
C THR A 202 -4.39 -24.82 -3.68
N GLY A 203 -3.16 -25.29 -3.43
CA GLY A 203 -2.09 -25.25 -4.43
C GLY A 203 -1.42 -23.88 -4.60
N THR A 204 -0.44 -23.84 -5.48
CA THR A 204 0.45 -22.69 -5.74
C THR A 204 -0.31 -21.43 -6.15
N LEU A 205 -1.41 -21.57 -6.91
CA LEU A 205 -2.29 -20.48 -7.34
C LEU A 205 -3.08 -19.81 -6.20
N SER A 206 -3.12 -20.41 -5.01
CA SER A 206 -3.72 -19.79 -3.82
C SER A 206 -2.82 -18.74 -3.15
N SER A 207 -1.56 -18.62 -3.59
CA SER A 207 -0.56 -17.70 -3.03
C SER A 207 -0.37 -16.46 -3.88
N ALA A 208 -0.09 -15.33 -3.23
CA ALA A 208 0.27 -14.08 -3.88
C ALA A 208 1.76 -14.00 -4.27
N GLY A 209 2.56 -15.04 -3.98
CA GLY A 209 4.01 -15.06 -4.18
C GLY A 209 4.81 -14.45 -3.02
N THR A 210 4.23 -13.49 -2.28
CA THR A 210 4.75 -13.02 -0.99
C THR A 210 4.31 -13.96 0.13
N MET A 211 5.28 -14.64 0.76
CA MET A 211 5.01 -15.82 1.59
C MET A 211 5.15 -15.54 3.09
N ALA A 212 6.10 -14.69 3.47
CA ALA A 212 6.37 -14.32 4.85
C ALA A 212 6.80 -12.86 4.96
N THR A 213 6.77 -12.33 6.16
CA THR A 213 7.19 -10.96 6.45
C THR A 213 7.83 -10.87 7.83
N ALA A 214 8.71 -9.89 8.01
CA ALA A 214 9.27 -9.50 9.29
C ALA A 214 9.11 -8.01 9.52
N LEU A 215 8.92 -7.59 10.78
CA LEU A 215 9.03 -6.21 11.21
C LEU A 215 10.25 -6.08 12.11
N ILE A 216 11.10 -5.09 11.84
CA ILE A 216 12.36 -4.86 12.56
C ILE A 216 12.52 -3.35 12.78
N SER A 217 13.08 -2.95 13.93
CA SER A 217 13.40 -1.56 14.22
C SER A 217 14.88 -1.32 13.90
N SER A 218 15.11 -0.37 13.00
CA SER A 218 16.43 0.11 12.64
C SER A 218 17.11 0.81 13.83
N SER A 219 18.40 1.03 13.68
CA SER A 219 19.16 1.87 14.61
C SER A 219 18.63 3.30 14.70
N TYR A 220 17.97 3.82 13.65
CA TYR A 220 17.37 5.16 13.65
C TYR A 220 16.10 5.22 14.52
N ALA A 221 15.18 4.27 14.36
CA ALA A 221 13.98 4.19 15.20
C ALA A 221 14.32 3.94 16.69
N LYS A 222 15.38 3.18 16.96
CA LYS A 222 15.87 2.96 18.33
C LYS A 222 16.43 4.25 18.94
N ARG A 223 17.18 5.05 18.15
CA ARG A 223 17.77 6.33 18.60
C ARG A 223 16.74 7.45 18.76
N SER A 224 15.63 7.45 18.03
CA SER A 224 14.57 8.46 18.15
C SER A 224 13.76 8.36 19.45
N GLY A 225 14.03 7.37 20.31
CA GLY A 225 13.31 7.15 21.56
C GLY A 225 11.98 6.40 21.39
N GLU A 226 11.73 5.87 20.20
CA GLU A 226 10.50 5.15 19.86
C GLU A 226 10.59 3.64 20.15
N GLY A 227 11.70 3.21 20.76
CA GLY A 227 11.91 1.87 21.27
C GLY A 227 11.86 0.82 20.17
N ASN A 228 11.01 -0.19 20.37
CA ASN A 228 10.83 -1.32 19.43
C ASN A 228 9.62 -1.09 18.51
N TRP A 229 9.33 0.16 18.14
CA TRP A 229 8.35 0.47 17.10
C TRP A 229 9.03 0.33 15.73
N PRO A 230 8.75 -0.77 14.99
CA PRO A 230 9.52 -1.08 13.79
C PRO A 230 9.37 0.01 12.73
N ASP A 231 10.38 0.17 11.90
CA ASP A 231 10.43 1.06 10.74
C ASP A 231 10.92 0.35 9.47
N LEU A 232 11.39 -0.89 9.62
CA LEU A 232 11.72 -1.79 8.51
C LEU A 232 10.72 -2.94 8.44
N GLN A 233 10.32 -3.25 7.21
CA GLN A 233 9.62 -4.47 6.87
C GLN A 233 10.40 -5.26 5.83
N LEU A 234 10.70 -6.51 6.14
CA LEU A 234 11.27 -7.46 5.18
C LEU A 234 10.15 -8.36 4.68
N ILE A 235 9.97 -8.48 3.37
CA ILE A 235 8.92 -9.31 2.77
C ILE A 235 9.58 -10.36 1.88
N LEU A 236 9.33 -11.63 2.17
CA LEU A 236 9.85 -12.73 1.38
C LEU A 236 8.99 -12.91 0.12
N LEU A 237 9.54 -12.57 -1.04
CA LEU A 237 9.01 -12.97 -2.34
C LEU A 237 9.63 -14.31 -2.72
N GLY A 238 8.90 -15.40 -2.47
CA GLY A 238 9.34 -16.75 -2.80
C GLY A 238 9.04 -17.17 -4.24
N THR A 239 8.80 -16.22 -5.13
CA THR A 239 8.60 -16.46 -6.57
C THR A 239 9.92 -16.29 -7.29
N ALA A 240 10.33 -17.34 -8.01
CA ALA A 240 11.54 -17.35 -8.80
C ALA A 240 11.45 -16.44 -10.02
N VAL A 241 12.60 -16.09 -10.58
CA VAL A 241 12.68 -15.33 -11.83
C VAL A 241 12.28 -16.24 -13.00
N TYR A 242 10.99 -16.27 -13.32
CA TYR A 242 10.46 -16.95 -14.50
C TYR A 242 10.76 -16.18 -15.79
N SER A 243 10.44 -16.77 -16.94
CA SER A 243 10.81 -16.28 -18.28
C SER A 243 10.44 -14.82 -18.56
N ARG A 244 9.29 -14.36 -18.04
CA ARG A 244 8.73 -13.02 -18.22
C ARG A 244 8.78 -12.13 -16.99
N PHE A 245 9.45 -12.56 -15.92
CA PHE A 245 9.48 -11.84 -14.64
C PHE A 245 9.88 -10.36 -14.81
N ASP A 246 10.90 -10.09 -15.63
CA ASP A 246 11.37 -8.75 -15.98
C ASP A 246 10.29 -7.84 -16.57
N VAL A 247 9.49 -8.36 -17.51
CA VAL A 247 8.41 -7.60 -18.16
C VAL A 247 7.26 -7.35 -17.20
N ASP A 248 6.84 -8.39 -16.50
CA ASP A 248 5.68 -8.34 -15.62
C ASP A 248 5.99 -7.46 -14.39
N PHE A 249 7.21 -7.53 -13.86
CA PHE A 249 7.69 -6.66 -12.80
C PHE A 249 7.82 -5.20 -13.24
N ALA A 250 8.41 -4.95 -14.42
CA ALA A 250 8.52 -3.60 -14.99
C ALA A 250 7.15 -2.94 -15.14
N SER A 251 6.16 -3.68 -15.62
CA SER A 251 4.78 -3.20 -15.73
C SER A 251 4.12 -2.96 -14.36
N ALA A 252 4.35 -3.83 -13.38
CA ALA A 252 3.72 -3.73 -12.07
C ALA A 252 4.26 -2.58 -11.22
N PHE A 253 5.55 -2.28 -11.32
CA PHE A 253 6.25 -1.29 -10.49
C PHE A 253 6.73 -0.06 -11.27
N HIS A 254 6.42 0.04 -12.56
CA HIS A 254 6.82 1.15 -13.43
C HIS A 254 8.33 1.40 -13.45
N VAL A 255 9.12 0.32 -13.43
CA VAL A 255 10.59 0.38 -13.53
C VAL A 255 11.07 0.07 -14.95
N ARG A 256 12.32 0.43 -15.26
CA ARG A 256 12.90 0.25 -16.59
C ARG A 256 13.12 -1.23 -16.94
N GLU A 257 12.33 -1.73 -17.89
CA GLU A 257 12.38 -3.12 -18.37
C GLU A 257 13.76 -3.53 -18.91
N ASP A 258 14.45 -2.64 -19.64
CA ASP A 258 15.77 -2.91 -20.23
C ASP A 258 16.86 -3.12 -19.16
N ILE A 259 16.75 -2.43 -18.03
CA ILE A 259 17.63 -2.62 -16.87
C ILE A 259 17.37 -3.97 -16.21
N LEU A 260 16.10 -4.31 -15.95
CA LEU A 260 15.74 -5.59 -15.35
C LEU A 260 16.12 -6.78 -16.21
N LYS A 261 15.93 -6.67 -17.53
CA LYS A 261 16.38 -7.68 -18.50
C LYS A 261 17.85 -8.03 -18.34
N LYS A 262 18.71 -7.01 -18.18
CA LYS A 262 20.14 -7.21 -17.98
C LYS A 262 20.43 -7.84 -16.63
N TYR A 263 19.85 -7.29 -15.57
CA TYR A 263 20.09 -7.71 -14.20
C TYR A 263 19.66 -9.16 -13.92
N LEU A 264 18.47 -9.54 -14.41
CA LEU A 264 17.83 -10.81 -14.09
C LEU A 264 18.21 -11.95 -15.07
N LYS A 265 18.98 -11.65 -16.12
CA LYS A 265 19.30 -12.60 -17.21
C LYS A 265 19.85 -13.94 -16.70
N ILE A 266 20.80 -13.91 -15.76
CA ILE A 266 21.47 -15.12 -15.26
C ILE A 266 20.63 -15.90 -14.23
N SER A 267 19.50 -15.35 -13.82
CA SER A 267 18.58 -15.92 -12.84
C SER A 267 17.34 -16.55 -13.49
N LYS A 268 17.07 -16.25 -14.78
CA LYS A 268 15.86 -16.74 -15.47
C LYS A 268 15.79 -18.27 -15.49
N GLY A 269 14.64 -18.81 -15.05
CA GLY A 269 14.36 -20.25 -15.02
C GLY A 269 15.09 -21.01 -13.91
N ARG A 270 15.74 -20.32 -12.98
CA ARG A 270 16.43 -20.92 -11.84
C ARG A 270 15.63 -20.67 -10.56
N ASP A 271 15.55 -21.69 -9.71
CA ASP A 271 15.00 -21.51 -8.36
C ASP A 271 15.73 -20.38 -7.63
N SER A 272 14.94 -19.40 -7.23
CA SER A 272 15.44 -18.18 -6.62
C SER A 272 14.33 -17.45 -5.87
N PHE A 273 14.73 -16.58 -4.95
CA PHE A 273 13.80 -15.73 -4.21
C PHE A 273 14.37 -14.32 -4.07
N GLN A 274 13.54 -13.40 -3.62
CA GLN A 274 13.92 -12.03 -3.31
C GLN A 274 13.42 -11.64 -1.92
N ILE A 275 14.13 -10.75 -1.25
CA ILE A 275 13.66 -10.09 -0.03
C ILE A 275 13.37 -8.64 -0.39
N ILE A 276 12.11 -8.25 -0.27
CA ILE A 276 11.72 -6.85 -0.39
C ILE A 276 12.08 -6.17 0.92
N VAL A 277 12.96 -5.18 0.86
CA VAL A 277 13.34 -4.34 1.99
C VAL A 277 12.54 -3.05 1.89
N SER A 278 11.65 -2.82 2.85
CA SER A 278 10.72 -1.69 2.84
C SER A 278 10.94 -0.78 4.05
N GLY A 279 11.06 0.52 3.79
CA GLY A 279 11.04 1.57 4.81
C GLY A 279 9.59 1.98 5.08
N ASN A 280 9.08 1.63 6.26
CA ASN A 280 7.66 1.77 6.60
C ASN A 280 7.33 3.01 7.45
N ARG A 281 8.35 3.79 7.83
CA ARG A 281 8.17 5.05 8.57
C ARG A 281 8.97 6.16 7.90
N PRO A 282 8.64 6.50 6.64
CA PRO A 282 9.39 7.48 5.86
C PRO A 282 9.35 8.86 6.54
N VAL A 283 10.48 9.55 6.56
CA VAL A 283 10.56 10.94 7.02
C VAL A 283 10.18 11.89 5.89
N GLN A 284 10.47 11.52 4.65
CA GLN A 284 10.13 12.33 3.49
C GLN A 284 8.62 12.60 3.36
N ARG A 285 8.29 13.79 2.84
CA ARG A 285 6.93 14.20 2.47
C ARG A 285 6.90 14.68 1.02
N GLY A 286 6.04 14.08 0.22
CA GLY A 286 5.79 14.43 -1.16
C GLY A 286 4.55 15.31 -1.35
N GLU A 287 4.19 15.50 -2.61
CA GLU A 287 3.04 16.28 -3.02
C GLU A 287 2.36 15.80 -4.31
N ILE A 288 1.10 16.18 -4.45
CA ILE A 288 0.25 16.02 -5.63
C ILE A 288 -0.29 17.39 -5.99
N LEU A 289 -0.08 17.80 -7.24
CA LEU A 289 -0.58 19.04 -7.80
C LEU A 289 -1.41 18.75 -9.05
N LEU A 290 -2.38 19.61 -9.32
CA LEU A 290 -3.01 19.62 -10.65
C LEU A 290 -1.98 20.03 -11.70
N ARG A 291 -1.99 19.33 -12.84
CA ARG A 291 -1.25 19.74 -14.04
C ARG A 291 -1.97 20.88 -14.77
N SER A 292 -3.29 20.81 -14.86
CA SER A 292 -4.15 21.80 -15.50
C SER A 292 -5.54 21.80 -14.84
N SER A 293 -6.46 22.62 -15.36
CA SER A 293 -7.87 22.59 -14.96
C SER A 293 -8.72 21.57 -15.73
N ASP A 294 -8.14 20.82 -16.68
CA ASP A 294 -8.82 19.70 -17.33
C ASP A 294 -8.81 18.47 -16.39
N PRO A 295 -9.98 17.96 -15.97
CA PRO A 295 -10.05 16.78 -15.12
C PRO A 295 -9.44 15.51 -15.74
N LYS A 296 -9.27 15.46 -17.07
CA LYS A 296 -8.66 14.31 -17.77
C LYS A 296 -7.14 14.28 -17.67
N ASP A 297 -6.51 15.42 -17.35
CA ASP A 297 -5.07 15.48 -17.25
C ASP A 297 -4.59 14.73 -16.00
N GLU A 298 -3.55 13.93 -16.16
CA GLU A 298 -2.90 13.25 -15.04
C GLU A 298 -2.22 14.29 -14.13
N PRO A 299 -2.39 14.18 -12.80
CA PRO A 299 -1.80 15.12 -11.88
C PRO A 299 -0.27 15.01 -11.89
N LEU A 300 0.38 16.05 -11.39
CA LEU A 300 1.80 16.02 -11.06
C LEU A 300 1.94 15.33 -9.70
N ILE A 301 2.71 14.24 -9.64
CA ILE A 301 2.95 13.47 -8.42
C ILE A 301 4.45 13.47 -8.18
N ASP A 302 4.88 14.06 -7.06
CA ASP A 302 6.27 14.06 -6.61
C ASP A 302 6.33 13.55 -5.17
N PRO A 303 6.54 12.23 -4.97
CA PRO A 303 6.69 11.64 -3.64
C PRO A 303 8.02 12.03 -2.96
N LYS A 304 8.98 12.59 -3.71
CA LYS A 304 10.33 12.96 -3.27
C LYS A 304 11.16 11.82 -2.69
N TYR A 305 10.93 10.58 -3.15
CA TYR A 305 11.61 9.39 -2.64
C TYR A 305 13.13 9.60 -2.50
N LEU A 306 13.68 9.23 -1.34
CA LEU A 306 15.12 9.27 -1.03
C LEU A 306 15.78 10.66 -1.18
N HIS A 307 15.00 11.74 -1.14
CA HIS A 307 15.53 13.10 -0.96
C HIS A 307 16.06 13.32 0.46
N ASN A 308 15.57 12.54 1.43
CA ASN A 308 16.10 12.51 2.78
C ASN A 308 17.08 11.34 2.93
N ASP A 309 18.31 11.62 3.37
CA ASP A 309 19.34 10.60 3.54
C ASP A 309 18.99 9.57 4.61
N GLN A 310 18.18 9.92 5.62
CA GLN A 310 17.73 8.98 6.64
C GLN A 310 16.93 7.81 6.03
N ASP A 311 16.04 8.09 5.07
CA ASP A 311 15.24 7.05 4.43
C ASP A 311 16.14 6.08 3.63
N LEU A 312 17.22 6.60 3.01
CA LEU A 312 18.23 5.79 2.32
C LEU A 312 19.02 4.92 3.31
N GLU A 313 19.50 5.49 4.41
CA GLU A 313 20.32 4.76 5.37
C GLU A 313 19.52 3.69 6.13
N VAL A 314 18.23 3.92 6.39
CA VAL A 314 17.34 2.90 6.94
C VAL A 314 17.20 1.73 5.95
N LEU A 315 16.99 1.99 4.66
CA LEU A 315 16.96 0.94 3.64
C LEU A 315 18.29 0.19 3.52
N LEU A 316 19.42 0.89 3.62
CA LEU A 316 20.75 0.26 3.64
C LEU A 316 20.90 -0.69 4.83
N GLU A 317 20.47 -0.28 6.02
CA GLU A 317 20.45 -1.15 7.21
C GLU A 317 19.58 -2.38 6.96
N GLY A 318 18.40 -2.21 6.36
CA GLY A 318 17.53 -3.31 5.97
C GLY A 318 18.13 -4.27 4.94
N VAL A 319 18.88 -3.75 3.95
CA VAL A 319 19.62 -4.57 2.97
C VAL A 319 20.68 -5.41 3.67
N LYS A 320 21.47 -4.81 4.58
CA LYS A 320 22.51 -5.52 5.34
C LYS A 320 21.91 -6.61 6.23
N LEU A 321 20.79 -6.32 6.89
CA LEU A 321 20.04 -7.31 7.69
C LEU A 321 19.52 -8.46 6.82
N ALA A 322 18.98 -8.18 5.63
CA ALA A 322 18.48 -9.22 4.74
C ALA A 322 19.60 -10.08 4.14
N LEU A 323 20.77 -9.51 3.82
CA LEU A 323 21.96 -10.27 3.42
C LEU A 323 22.44 -11.19 4.55
N ASP A 324 22.57 -10.65 5.76
CA ASP A 324 23.00 -11.40 6.93
C ASP A 324 22.04 -12.56 7.24
N LEU A 325 20.72 -12.33 7.14
CA LEU A 325 19.68 -13.34 7.30
C LEU A 325 19.87 -14.52 6.34
N VAL A 326 20.18 -14.25 5.07
CA VAL A 326 20.31 -15.30 4.05
C VAL A 326 21.68 -15.99 4.14
N GLU A 327 22.76 -15.24 4.35
CA GLU A 327 24.13 -15.77 4.22
C GLU A 327 24.63 -16.42 5.53
N ASN A 328 24.19 -15.93 6.69
CA ASN A 328 24.72 -16.35 7.98
C ASN A 328 23.80 -17.29 8.78
N THR A 329 22.63 -17.66 8.27
CA THR A 329 21.76 -18.67 8.91
C THR A 329 21.99 -20.06 8.34
N THR A 330 21.88 -21.07 9.18
CA THR A 330 21.99 -22.48 8.78
C THR A 330 20.80 -22.89 7.92
N THR A 331 19.61 -22.35 8.16
CA THR A 331 18.40 -22.60 7.37
C THR A 331 18.58 -22.27 5.88
N PHE A 332 19.09 -21.08 5.55
CA PHE A 332 19.30 -20.69 4.15
C PHE A 332 20.53 -21.36 3.53
N ARG A 333 21.60 -21.56 4.30
CA ARG A 333 22.76 -22.37 3.86
C ARG A 333 22.37 -23.80 3.48
N ALA A 334 21.43 -24.42 4.21
CA ALA A 334 20.97 -25.78 3.94
C ALA A 334 20.21 -25.95 2.60
N ILE A 335 19.77 -24.85 1.98
CA ILE A 335 19.16 -24.85 0.63
C ILE A 335 20.08 -24.26 -0.44
N GLY A 336 21.35 -23.99 -0.10
CA GLY A 336 22.31 -23.41 -1.03
C GLY A 336 22.01 -21.96 -1.40
N ALA A 337 21.34 -21.20 -0.53
CA ALA A 337 20.98 -19.82 -0.84
C ALA A 337 22.22 -18.93 -1.02
N GLN A 338 22.33 -18.29 -2.18
CA GLN A 338 23.44 -17.38 -2.50
C GLN A 338 22.93 -16.19 -3.31
N LEU A 339 23.42 -14.99 -2.98
CA LEU A 339 23.13 -13.80 -3.78
C LEU A 339 23.69 -13.96 -5.21
N THR A 340 22.93 -13.52 -6.20
CA THR A 340 23.40 -13.42 -7.59
C THR A 340 24.72 -12.66 -7.70
N THR A 341 25.58 -13.07 -8.63
CA THR A 341 26.83 -12.36 -8.96
C THR A 341 26.63 -11.20 -9.94
N ALA A 342 25.39 -10.99 -10.40
CA ALA A 342 25.06 -9.87 -11.26
C ALA A 342 25.20 -8.54 -10.52
N VAL A 343 26.01 -7.64 -11.08
CA VAL A 343 26.08 -6.25 -10.66
C VAL A 343 24.87 -5.52 -11.22
N PHE A 344 24.20 -4.70 -10.41
CA PHE A 344 23.04 -3.95 -10.86
C PHE A 344 23.47 -2.87 -11.89
N PRO A 345 22.81 -2.79 -13.07
CA PRO A 345 23.21 -1.85 -14.10
C PRO A 345 23.12 -0.39 -13.62
N GLY A 346 24.19 0.38 -13.84
CA GLY A 346 24.35 1.76 -13.35
C GLY A 346 25.15 1.87 -12.04
N CYS A 347 25.58 0.75 -11.45
CA CYS A 347 26.38 0.69 -10.23
C CYS A 347 27.73 -0.02 -10.41
N GLU A 348 28.20 -0.16 -11.65
CA GLU A 348 29.42 -0.90 -12.02
C GLU A 348 30.72 -0.26 -11.53
N GLU A 349 30.71 1.06 -11.28
CA GLU A 349 31.88 1.80 -10.80
C GLU A 349 32.14 1.62 -9.29
N MET A 350 31.16 1.08 -8.56
CA MET A 350 31.27 0.81 -7.13
C MET A 350 31.79 -0.61 -6.89
N GLU A 351 32.57 -0.80 -5.82
CA GLU A 351 32.97 -2.15 -5.41
C GLU A 351 31.72 -2.97 -5.06
N PHE A 352 31.52 -4.09 -5.75
CA PHE A 352 30.31 -4.92 -5.58
C PHE A 352 30.15 -5.32 -4.11
N ARG A 353 28.93 -5.13 -3.58
CA ARG A 353 28.53 -5.38 -2.18
C ARG A 353 29.09 -4.41 -1.13
N SER A 354 29.83 -3.37 -1.51
CA SER A 354 30.16 -2.27 -0.61
C SER A 354 28.90 -1.48 -0.22
N ASP A 355 28.98 -0.71 0.87
CA ASP A 355 27.89 0.18 1.28
C ASP A 355 27.56 1.20 0.16
N ASP A 356 28.56 1.67 -0.59
CA ASP A 356 28.35 2.60 -1.72
C ASP A 356 27.65 1.93 -2.91
N TYR A 357 27.98 0.67 -3.20
CA TYR A 357 27.22 -0.14 -4.16
C TYR A 357 25.76 -0.27 -3.73
N TRP A 358 25.49 -0.55 -2.45
CA TRP A 358 24.11 -0.70 -1.97
C TRP A 358 23.33 0.61 -1.96
N ARG A 359 23.97 1.75 -1.65
CA ARG A 359 23.34 3.07 -1.82
C ARG A 359 23.00 3.35 -3.28
N CYS A 360 23.90 3.02 -4.21
CA CYS A 360 23.62 3.12 -5.64
C CYS A 360 22.46 2.21 -6.05
N PHE A 361 22.50 0.93 -5.64
CA PHE A 361 21.46 -0.06 -5.89
C PHE A 361 20.09 0.43 -5.41
N ILE A 362 20.02 0.96 -4.19
CA ILE A 362 18.78 1.46 -3.62
C ILE A 362 18.23 2.59 -4.48
N ARG A 363 19.05 3.57 -4.86
CA ARG A 363 18.62 4.70 -5.71
C ARG A 363 18.22 4.27 -7.12
N GLN A 364 18.88 3.29 -7.72
CA GLN A 364 18.58 2.81 -9.08
C GLN A 364 17.37 1.86 -9.12
N TYR A 365 17.11 1.12 -8.04
CA TYR A 365 16.08 0.09 -7.97
C TYR A 365 15.01 0.36 -6.89
N THR A 366 14.71 1.64 -6.68
CA THR A 366 13.63 2.08 -5.79
C THR A 366 12.27 1.80 -6.42
N VAL A 367 11.35 1.25 -5.63
CA VAL A 367 9.94 1.07 -6.02
C VAL A 367 8.98 1.53 -4.94
N SER A 368 7.78 1.94 -5.37
CA SER A 368 6.63 2.13 -4.50
C SER A 368 6.02 0.77 -4.14
N MET A 369 5.62 0.58 -2.88
CA MET A 369 4.76 -0.54 -2.49
C MET A 369 3.27 -0.29 -2.78
N HIS A 370 2.95 0.78 -3.52
CA HIS A 370 1.59 1.24 -3.81
C HIS A 370 0.78 1.56 -2.54
N HIS A 371 1.47 1.99 -1.48
CA HIS A 371 0.89 2.29 -0.17
C HIS A 371 0.74 3.79 0.08
N LEU A 372 0.70 4.59 -0.99
CA LEU A 372 0.62 6.03 -0.87
C LEU A 372 -0.58 6.45 0.01
N ALA A 373 -0.31 7.32 0.98
CA ALA A 373 -1.30 7.90 1.89
C ALA A 373 -1.12 9.44 2.07
N SER A 374 -2.05 10.05 2.81
CA SER A 374 -1.87 11.38 3.43
C SER A 374 -2.09 12.64 2.59
N SER A 375 -2.48 12.54 1.31
CA SER A 375 -2.77 13.70 0.44
C SER A 375 -3.96 14.58 0.87
N CYS A 376 -4.82 14.09 1.77
CA CYS A 376 -5.93 14.82 2.39
C CYS A 376 -5.91 14.63 3.92
N SER A 377 -4.73 14.79 4.53
CA SER A 377 -4.44 14.44 5.92
C SER A 377 -5.50 14.90 6.93
N MET A 378 -5.89 14.00 7.83
CA MET A 378 -6.75 14.29 8.97
C MET A 378 -5.97 15.00 10.07
N GLY A 379 -6.56 16.03 10.68
CA GLY A 379 -5.93 16.72 11.81
C GLY A 379 -6.92 17.55 12.63
N ARG A 380 -6.36 18.40 13.49
CA ARG A 380 -7.17 19.38 14.23
C ARG A 380 -7.80 20.37 13.24
N HIS A 381 -9.02 20.81 13.54
CA HIS A 381 -9.77 21.74 12.68
C HIS A 381 -9.04 23.08 12.45
N ASP A 382 -8.23 23.52 13.40
CA ASP A 382 -7.42 24.76 13.33
C ASP A 382 -6.00 24.54 12.77
N SER A 383 -5.64 23.31 12.41
CA SER A 383 -4.32 22.99 11.86
C SER A 383 -4.23 23.42 10.39
N ARG A 384 -3.10 24.03 10.03
CA ARG A 384 -2.77 24.36 8.63
C ARG A 384 -2.37 23.14 7.80
N ASP A 385 -2.05 22.03 8.46
CA ASP A 385 -1.62 20.78 7.82
C ASP A 385 -2.77 19.78 7.67
N ALA A 386 -3.99 20.16 8.05
CA ALA A 386 -5.17 19.32 7.97
C ALA A 386 -6.05 19.69 6.77
N VAL A 387 -6.57 18.66 6.10
CA VAL A 387 -7.60 18.78 5.06
C VAL A 387 -8.96 18.35 5.60
N VAL A 388 -8.98 17.33 6.45
CA VAL A 388 -10.20 16.86 7.11
C VAL A 388 -10.06 16.89 8.63
N ASP A 389 -11.18 17.04 9.33
CA ASP A 389 -11.22 16.95 10.79
C ASP A 389 -11.28 15.50 11.30
N SER A 390 -11.34 15.31 12.62
CA SER A 390 -11.43 13.99 13.28
C SER A 390 -12.70 13.19 12.96
N LYS A 391 -13.66 13.80 12.26
CA LYS A 391 -14.86 13.16 11.72
C LYS A 391 -14.78 13.00 10.20
N LEU A 392 -13.61 13.18 9.59
CA LEU A 392 -13.37 13.05 8.15
C LEU A 392 -14.10 14.10 7.30
N ARG A 393 -14.56 15.20 7.89
CA ARG A 393 -15.23 16.31 7.19
C ARG A 393 -14.19 17.26 6.63
N VAL A 394 -14.37 17.68 5.37
CA VAL A 394 -13.47 18.66 4.74
C VAL A 394 -13.56 19.99 5.46
N ILE A 395 -12.42 20.49 5.92
CA ILE A 395 -12.35 21.77 6.63
C ILE A 395 -12.71 22.89 5.65
N GLY A 396 -13.65 23.76 6.03
CA GLY A 396 -14.12 24.87 5.18
C GLY A 396 -15.14 24.50 4.10
N ALA A 397 -15.70 23.28 4.14
CA ALA A 397 -16.81 22.86 3.27
C ALA A 397 -17.88 22.06 4.04
N GLU A 398 -19.14 22.46 3.92
CA GLU A 398 -20.26 21.72 4.51
C GLU A 398 -20.67 20.52 3.64
N ASN A 399 -21.16 19.46 4.29
CA ASN A 399 -21.70 18.26 3.64
C ASN A 399 -20.73 17.53 2.70
N LEU A 400 -19.43 17.68 2.93
CA LEU A 400 -18.36 17.02 2.18
C LEU A 400 -17.42 16.26 3.12
N ARG A 401 -17.12 15.00 2.78
CA ARG A 401 -16.13 14.17 3.47
C ARG A 401 -15.14 13.56 2.50
N VAL A 402 -13.96 13.20 3.03
CA VAL A 402 -13.02 12.29 2.37
C VAL A 402 -12.89 11.04 3.23
N ILE A 403 -13.13 9.86 2.66
CA ILE A 403 -13.10 8.58 3.38
C ILE A 403 -12.34 7.58 2.50
N ASP A 404 -11.02 7.67 2.54
CA ASP A 404 -10.07 6.75 1.91
C ASP A 404 -8.67 6.94 2.53
N ALA A 405 -7.64 6.32 1.96
CA ALA A 405 -6.27 6.38 2.49
C ALA A 405 -5.62 7.78 2.46
N SER A 406 -6.16 8.74 1.70
CA SER A 406 -5.66 10.12 1.68
C SER A 406 -5.76 10.80 3.05
N VAL A 407 -6.67 10.36 3.93
CA VAL A 407 -6.91 11.00 5.23
C VAL A 407 -5.96 10.57 6.33
N MET A 408 -5.14 9.53 6.11
CA MET A 408 -4.17 9.08 7.10
C MET A 408 -3.17 10.23 7.36
N PRO A 409 -2.97 10.72 8.60
CA PRO A 409 -1.99 11.78 8.86
C PRO A 409 -0.54 11.33 8.64
N SER A 410 -0.30 10.04 8.85
CA SER A 410 0.94 9.33 8.56
C SER A 410 0.58 8.00 7.92
N VAL A 411 1.37 7.54 6.96
CA VAL A 411 1.24 6.16 6.49
C VAL A 411 1.49 5.22 7.68
N PRO A 412 0.60 4.25 7.96
CA PRO A 412 0.78 3.32 9.06
C PRO A 412 1.84 2.27 8.70
N ASN A 413 2.56 1.75 9.70
CA ASN A 413 3.55 0.69 9.52
C ASN A 413 2.91 -0.69 9.25
N VAL A 414 2.15 -0.81 8.15
CA VAL A 414 1.49 -2.00 7.65
C VAL A 414 1.04 -1.76 6.21
N ASN A 415 0.79 -2.82 5.43
CA ASN A 415 0.08 -2.71 4.16
C ASN A 415 -1.27 -1.99 4.32
N THR A 416 -1.53 -0.99 3.48
CA THR A 416 -2.60 0.01 3.72
C THR A 416 -4.03 -0.44 3.41
N ASN A 417 -4.22 -1.68 2.93
CA ASN A 417 -5.56 -2.23 2.65
C ASN A 417 -6.44 -2.32 3.89
N SER A 418 -5.93 -2.89 4.99
CA SER A 418 -6.69 -3.01 6.26
C SER A 418 -6.99 -1.63 6.87
N PRO A 419 -6.00 -0.72 7.00
CA PRO A 419 -6.26 0.67 7.39
C PRO A 419 -7.31 1.39 6.53
N ALA A 420 -7.30 1.22 5.21
CA ALA A 420 -8.30 1.83 4.33
C ALA A 420 -9.72 1.30 4.59
N MET A 421 -9.87 -0.01 4.81
CA MET A 421 -11.16 -0.61 5.20
C MET A 421 -11.63 -0.11 6.57
N MET A 422 -10.72 0.04 7.54
CA MET A 422 -11.03 0.59 8.86
C MET A 422 -11.53 2.04 8.76
N ILE A 423 -10.87 2.88 7.95
CA ILE A 423 -11.32 4.25 7.67
C ILE A 423 -12.73 4.25 7.06
N GLY A 424 -13.00 3.33 6.13
CA GLY A 424 -14.35 3.13 5.57
C GLY A 424 -15.39 2.83 6.65
N GLN A 425 -15.12 1.88 7.53
CA GLN A 425 -16.01 1.51 8.65
C GLN A 425 -16.23 2.67 9.63
N LYS A 426 -15.15 3.34 10.04
CA LYS A 426 -15.22 4.51 10.92
C LYS A 426 -16.01 5.64 10.28
N GLY A 427 -15.77 5.92 9.00
CA GLY A 427 -16.48 6.93 8.23
C GLY A 427 -17.97 6.65 8.11
N ALA A 428 -18.37 5.41 7.82
CA ALA A 428 -19.77 4.99 7.80
C ALA A 428 -20.45 5.22 9.17
N SER A 429 -19.78 4.88 10.28
CA SER A 429 -20.28 5.15 11.63
C SER A 429 -20.51 6.65 11.90
N GLU A 430 -19.58 7.50 11.48
CA GLU A 430 -19.71 8.97 11.65
C GLU A 430 -20.84 9.57 10.80
N ILE A 431 -21.12 9.00 9.63
CA ILE A 431 -22.25 9.41 8.78
C ILE A 431 -23.58 9.02 9.44
N LEU A 432 -23.71 7.76 9.87
CA LEU A 432 -24.92 7.25 10.51
C LEU A 432 -25.27 8.05 11.77
N LYS A 433 -24.28 8.30 12.63
CA LYS A 433 -24.49 9.11 13.85
C LYS A 433 -25.01 10.50 13.56
N ARG A 434 -24.42 11.21 12.58
CA ARG A 434 -24.82 12.58 12.23
C ARG A 434 -26.25 12.64 11.71
N TRP A 435 -26.63 11.73 10.83
CA TRP A 435 -27.95 11.78 10.20
C TRP A 435 -29.07 11.18 11.04
N ALA A 436 -28.74 10.28 11.99
CA ALA A 436 -29.69 9.86 13.02
C ALA A 436 -30.03 11.01 13.97
N SER A 437 -29.03 11.74 14.49
CA SER A 437 -29.26 12.88 15.39
C SER A 437 -30.05 14.02 14.74
N ASN A 438 -29.86 14.25 13.43
CA ASN A 438 -30.60 15.27 12.71
C ASN A 438 -32.09 14.90 12.58
N ALA A 439 -32.40 13.63 12.31
CA ALA A 439 -33.78 13.16 12.24
C ALA A 439 -34.50 13.32 13.60
N GLU A 440 -33.82 13.08 14.71
CA GLU A 440 -34.40 13.30 16.05
C GLU A 440 -34.66 14.78 16.37
N ASN A 441 -33.84 15.69 15.83
CA ASN A 441 -33.99 17.14 16.01
C ASN A 441 -35.02 17.76 15.07
N GLU A 442 -35.35 17.13 13.94
CA GLU A 442 -36.42 17.58 13.02
C GLU A 442 -37.82 17.13 13.50
N VAL A 443 -37.89 16.15 14.40
CA VAL A 443 -39.15 15.63 14.98
C VAL A 443 -39.53 16.33 16.30
N LYS A 444 -38.62 17.12 16.88
CA LYS A 444 -38.86 18.00 18.02
C LYS A 444 -39.09 19.43 17.57
#